data_AF-A0AAN8KC12-F1
#
_entry.id   AF-A0AAN8KC12-F1
#
_cell.length_a   1.000
_cell.length_b   1.000
_cell.length_c   1.000
_cell.angle_alpha   90.00
_cell.angle_beta   90.00
_cell.angle_gamma   90.00
#
_symmetry.space_group_name_H-M   'P 1'
#
loop_
_entity.id
_entity.type
_entity.pdbx_description
1 polymer ?
#
loop_
_entity_poly.entity_id
_entity_poly.type
_entity_poly.pdbx_seq_one_letter_code
_entity_poly.pdbx_strand_id
1 'polypeptide(L)'
;MSKQAGFKVFLKLENLQPPGSFKIRGISHFCKKAVNVRGCKRLGCASGGNAGMAAAYAARQLKTPCTIVLPESTPEFIAHKLRDYVNISFY
;
A
#
# COMPACT_ATOMS: atom_id res chain seq x y z
N MET A 1 19.75 16.51 -14.68
CA MET A 1 18.85 16.07 -15.77
C MET A 1 18.48 17.20 -16.73
N SER A 2 17.85 18.31 -16.32
CA SER A 2 17.50 19.39 -17.26
C SER A 2 18.69 19.99 -18.01
N LYS A 3 19.82 20.23 -17.31
CA LYS A 3 21.07 20.69 -17.92
C LYS A 3 21.60 19.74 -19.01
N GLN A 4 21.41 18.43 -18.82
CA GLN A 4 21.87 17.40 -19.75
C GLN A 4 20.86 17.18 -20.90
N ALA A 5 19.56 17.38 -20.63
CA ALA A 5 18.50 17.21 -21.61
C ALA A 5 18.32 18.43 -22.54
N GLY A 6 18.82 19.61 -22.17
CA GLY A 6 18.65 20.84 -22.94
C GLY A 6 17.26 21.49 -22.81
N PHE A 7 16.39 20.95 -21.96
CA PHE A 7 15.05 21.47 -21.69
C PHE A 7 14.61 21.26 -20.23
N LYS A 8 13.54 21.93 -19.80
CA LYS A 8 12.98 21.79 -18.45
C LYS A 8 12.43 20.37 -18.25
N VAL A 9 12.92 19.68 -17.21
CA VAL A 9 12.48 18.33 -16.84
C VAL A 9 11.80 18.44 -15.48
N PHE A 10 10.58 17.95 -15.37
CA PHE A 10 9.82 17.93 -14.14
C PHE A 10 9.67 16.49 -13.64
N LEU A 11 9.78 16.30 -12.33
CA LEU A 11 9.63 14.98 -11.70
C LEU A 11 8.31 14.94 -10.93
N LYS A 12 7.49 13.94 -11.22
CA LYS A 12 6.31 13.63 -10.42
C LYS A 12 6.71 12.66 -9.30
N LEU A 13 7.00 13.21 -8.13
CA LEU A 13 7.57 12.50 -6.98
C LEU A 13 6.54 11.64 -6.22
N GLU A 14 5.98 10.62 -6.89
CA GLU A 14 5.01 9.71 -6.27
C GLU A 14 5.61 8.85 -5.15
N ASN A 15 6.93 8.75 -5.05
CA ASN A 15 7.62 8.11 -3.93
C ASN A 15 7.44 8.86 -2.61
N LEU A 16 7.02 10.13 -2.64
CA LEU A 16 6.73 10.92 -1.43
C LEU A 16 5.29 10.74 -0.92
N GLN A 17 4.42 10.09 -1.69
CA GLN A 17 3.06 9.79 -1.24
C GLN A 17 3.11 8.65 -0.22
N PRO A 18 2.56 8.78 0.99
CA PRO A 18 2.57 7.69 1.97
C PRO A 18 1.76 6.50 1.42
N PRO A 19 2.26 5.25 1.45
CA PRO A 19 3.44 4.76 2.17
C PRO A 19 4.70 4.58 1.30
N GLY A 20 4.87 5.39 0.26
CA GLY A 20 6.08 5.46 -0.58
C GLY A 20 5.83 5.23 -2.07
N SER A 21 4.59 5.28 -2.55
CA SER A 21 4.29 5.11 -3.98
C SER A 21 2.91 5.63 -4.39
N PHE A 22 2.70 5.73 -5.69
CA PHE A 22 1.42 6.12 -6.30
C PHE A 22 0.25 5.18 -5.96
N LYS A 23 0.52 3.94 -5.55
CA LYS A 23 -0.53 2.92 -5.33
C LYS A 23 -1.51 3.32 -4.23
N ILE A 24 -1.11 4.20 -3.30
CA ILE A 24 -2.02 4.70 -2.27
C ILE A 24 -3.26 5.35 -2.87
N ARG A 25 -3.16 6.03 -4.02
CA ARG A 25 -4.26 6.81 -4.59
C ARG A 25 -5.48 5.93 -4.89
N GLY A 26 -5.27 4.89 -5.71
CA GLY A 26 -6.34 3.97 -6.09
C GLY A 26 -6.79 3.08 -4.94
N ILE A 27 -5.83 2.53 -4.17
CA ILE A 27 -6.13 1.56 -3.12
C ILE A 27 -6.87 2.23 -1.96
N SER A 28 -6.45 3.41 -1.50
CA SER A 28 -7.16 4.10 -0.42
C SER A 28 -8.57 4.51 -0.83
N HIS A 29 -8.77 4.94 -2.07
CA HIS A 29 -10.11 5.23 -2.60
C HIS A 29 -10.99 3.98 -2.58
N PHE A 30 -10.49 2.85 -3.08
CA PHE A 30 -11.20 1.57 -3.06
C PHE A 30 -11.54 1.13 -1.63
N CYS A 31 -10.56 1.12 -0.73
CA CYS A 31 -10.75 0.74 0.68
C CYS A 31 -11.79 1.63 1.36
N LYS A 32 -11.73 2.96 1.16
CA LYS A 32 -12.70 3.91 1.72
C LYS A 32 -14.12 3.62 1.22
N LYS A 33 -14.28 3.35 -0.08
CA LYS A 33 -15.59 2.99 -0.66
C LYS A 33 -16.09 1.64 -0.14
N ALA A 34 -15.21 0.64 -0.04
CA ALA A 34 -15.55 -0.67 0.50
C ALA A 34 -16.04 -0.57 1.94
N VAL A 35 -15.33 0.16 2.81
CA VAL A 35 -15.70 0.27 4.23
C VAL A 35 -16.92 1.17 4.42
N ASN A 36 -16.90 2.40 3.90
CA ASN A 36 -17.90 3.41 4.26
C ASN A 36 -19.19 3.30 3.45
N VAL A 37 -19.12 2.80 2.20
CA VAL A 37 -20.30 2.70 1.31
C VAL A 37 -20.84 1.29 1.26
N ARG A 38 -19.96 0.28 1.20
CA ARG A 38 -20.36 -1.13 1.10
C ARG A 38 -20.39 -1.85 2.45
N GLY A 39 -20.00 -1.18 3.54
CA GLY A 39 -20.04 -1.74 4.89
C GLY A 39 -19.01 -2.85 5.15
N CYS A 40 -17.97 -2.99 4.33
CA CYS A 40 -16.94 -4.01 4.53
C CYS A 40 -16.26 -3.84 5.89
N LYS A 41 -16.25 -4.92 6.68
CA LYS A 41 -15.67 -4.95 8.03
C LYS A 41 -14.22 -5.41 8.09
N ARG A 42 -13.72 -6.00 7.01
CA ARG A 42 -12.33 -6.48 6.88
C ARG A 42 -11.85 -6.24 5.45
N LEU A 43 -10.55 -5.98 5.31
CA LEU A 43 -9.87 -5.79 4.05
C LEU A 43 -8.81 -6.89 3.84
N GLY A 44 -8.45 -7.17 2.60
CA GLY A 44 -7.42 -8.15 2.28
C GLY A 44 -6.63 -7.76 1.05
N CYS A 45 -5.34 -8.11 1.01
CA CYS A 45 -4.50 -7.93 -0.18
C CYS A 45 -3.43 -9.04 -0.25
N ALA A 46 -3.32 -9.70 -1.40
CA ALA A 46 -2.28 -10.68 -1.67
C ALA A 46 -1.04 -10.01 -2.31
N SER A 47 -0.33 -9.18 -1.55
CA SER A 47 0.88 -8.51 -2.02
C SER A 47 1.77 -8.05 -0.87
N GLY A 48 3.07 -8.39 -0.92
CA GLY A 48 4.09 -7.87 0.00
C GLY A 48 4.71 -6.53 -0.41
N GLY A 49 4.38 -6.05 -1.61
CA GLY A 49 4.99 -4.83 -2.17
C GLY A 49 4.20 -3.57 -1.86
N ASN A 50 4.39 -2.56 -2.72
CA ASN A 50 3.72 -1.25 -2.62
C ASN A 50 2.18 -1.34 -2.54
N ALA A 51 1.56 -2.35 -3.14
CA ALA A 51 0.11 -2.55 -3.05
C ALA A 51 -0.32 -2.99 -1.65
N GLY A 52 0.39 -3.95 -1.06
CA GLY A 52 0.19 -4.39 0.32
C GLY A 52 0.40 -3.24 1.29
N MET A 53 1.50 -2.49 1.15
CA MET A 53 1.77 -1.32 1.98
C MET A 53 0.64 -0.30 1.88
N ALA A 54 0.17 0.02 0.67
CA ALA A 54 -0.93 0.96 0.47
C ALA A 54 -2.25 0.48 1.07
N ALA A 55 -2.58 -0.80 0.95
CA ALA A 55 -3.76 -1.41 1.55
C ALA A 55 -3.68 -1.39 3.08
N ALA A 56 -2.52 -1.76 3.62
CA ALA A 56 -2.23 -1.78 5.04
C ALA A 56 -2.31 -0.37 5.65
N TYR A 57 -1.72 0.62 4.98
CA TYR A 57 -1.83 2.02 5.37
C TYR A 57 -3.28 2.51 5.33
N ALA A 58 -4.02 2.26 4.26
CA ALA A 58 -5.42 2.69 4.13
C ALA A 58 -6.32 2.04 5.19
N ALA A 59 -6.13 0.75 5.47
CA ALA A 59 -6.85 0.00 6.49
C ALA A 59 -6.64 0.60 7.89
N ARG A 60 -5.39 0.94 8.22
CA ARG A 60 -5.04 1.60 9.48
C ARG A 60 -5.74 2.95 9.63
N GLN A 61 -5.75 3.78 8.58
CA GLN A 61 -6.44 5.07 8.60
C GLN A 61 -7.96 4.94 8.77
N LEU A 62 -8.55 3.88 8.21
CA LEU A 62 -9.97 3.57 8.32
C LEU A 62 -10.34 2.83 9.62
N LYS A 63 -9.35 2.45 10.44
CA LYS A 63 -9.51 1.60 11.64
C LYS A 63 -10.22 0.27 11.31
N THR A 64 -9.94 -0.28 10.13
CA THR A 64 -10.53 -1.54 9.65
C THR A 64 -9.48 -2.64 9.65
N PRO A 65 -9.76 -3.83 10.21
CA PRO A 65 -8.86 -4.97 10.14
C PRO A 65 -8.46 -5.29 8.70
N CYS A 66 -7.17 -5.53 8.47
CA CYS A 66 -6.66 -5.95 7.17
C CYS A 66 -5.68 -7.12 7.31
N THR A 67 -5.76 -8.05 6.36
CA THR A 67 -4.85 -9.19 6.25
C THR A 67 -4.07 -9.09 4.95
N ILE A 68 -2.74 -9.18 5.05
CA ILE A 68 -1.87 -9.33 3.88
C ILE A 68 -1.46 -10.78 3.73
N VAL A 69 -1.67 -11.33 2.54
CA VAL A 69 -1.38 -12.71 2.21
C VAL A 69 -0.06 -12.78 1.43
N LEU A 70 0.92 -13.52 1.93
CA LEU A 70 2.28 -13.62 1.40
C LEU A 70 2.69 -15.08 1.19
N PRO A 71 3.48 -15.43 0.16
CA PRO A 71 4.08 -16.76 0.07
C PRO A 71 5.05 -17.01 1.22
N GLU A 72 5.17 -18.25 1.69
CA GLU A 72 6.18 -18.67 2.69
C GLU A 72 7.62 -18.33 2.29
N SER A 73 7.91 -18.27 0.98
CA SER A 73 9.22 -17.88 0.45
C SER A 73 9.52 -16.37 0.56
N THR A 74 8.57 -15.57 1.06
CA THR A 74 8.74 -14.12 1.17
C THR A 74 9.83 -13.78 2.19
N PRO A 75 10.86 -12.99 1.81
CA PRO A 75 11.88 -12.55 2.75
C PRO A 75 11.28 -11.85 3.99
N GLU A 76 11.77 -12.23 5.16
CA GLU A 76 11.26 -11.77 6.46
C GLU A 76 11.21 -10.24 6.59
N PHE A 77 12.17 -9.53 6.00
CA PHE A 77 12.20 -8.06 6.03
C PHE A 77 11.00 -7.41 5.32
N ILE A 78 10.39 -8.09 4.35
CA ILE A 78 9.18 -7.62 3.66
C ILE A 78 7.99 -7.76 4.59
N ALA A 79 7.83 -8.93 5.23
CA ALA A 79 6.78 -9.15 6.21
C ALA A 79 6.91 -8.16 7.39
N HIS A 80 8.13 -7.94 7.89
CA HIS A 80 8.39 -7.00 8.97
C HIS A 80 7.89 -5.58 8.67
N LYS A 81 8.08 -5.06 7.44
CA LYS A 81 7.57 -3.74 7.04
C LYS A 81 6.05 -3.60 7.11
N LEU A 82 5.32 -4.71 7.00
CA LEU A 82 3.86 -4.74 6.99
C LEU A 82 3.26 -5.03 8.38
N ARG A 83 4.01 -5.67 9.28
CA ARG A 83 3.52 -6.05 10.62
C ARG A 83 3.03 -4.87 11.45
N ASP A 84 3.67 -3.71 11.31
CA ASP A 84 3.26 -2.48 12.03
C ASP A 84 1.88 -1.97 11.62
N TYR A 85 1.35 -2.45 10.48
CA TYR A 85 0.11 -1.96 9.90
C TYR A 85 -1.04 -2.97 10.00
N VAL A 86 -0.76 -4.27 9.92
CA VAL A 86 -1.76 -5.31 9.60
C VAL A 86 -1.38 -6.71 10.05
N ASN A 87 -2.38 -7.62 10.06
CA ASN A 87 -2.14 -9.05 10.19
C ASN A 87 -1.52 -9.61 8.92
N ILE A 88 -0.61 -10.57 9.06
CA ILE A 88 0.03 -11.27 7.93
C ILE A 88 -0.38 -12.74 7.98
N SER A 89 -0.76 -13.29 6.82
CA SER A 89 -1.03 -14.71 6.62
C SER A 89 -0.07 -15.24 5.55
N PHE A 90 0.55 -16.37 5.83
CA PHE A 90 1.39 -17.06 4.84
C PHE A 90 0.60 -18.16 4.12
N TYR A 91 1.03 -18.51 2.91
CA TYR A 91 0.53 -19.63 2.12
C TYR A 91 1.66 -20.33 1.35
#